data_AF-A0A853KZ16-F1
#
_entry.id   AF-A0A853KZ16-F1
#
_cell.length_a   1.000
_cell.length_b   1.000
_cell.length_c   1.000
_cell.angle_alpha   90.00
_cell.angle_beta   90.00
_cell.angle_gamma   90.00
#
_symmetry.space_group_name_H-M   'P 1'
#
loop_
_entity.id
_entity.type
_entity.pdbx_description
1 polymer ?
#
loop_
_entity_poly.entity_id
_entity_poly.type
_entity_poly.pdbx_seq_one_letter_code
_entity_poly.pdbx_strand_id
1 'polypeptide(L)'
;MSRPGQTESQTENQTQNQPHTQTGHFDADTIRRGALACLPLLPSTIIFGAVLGVLAAQRGLSLGELLFMSLAVFAGSAQFVSVDLWRETIPSATIIIATAVINMRYILIGASLRPVFRGRPLWVKVTGMHMVADENWAVSMTQKDLANPGFLLGGGIFLGVVWATGNTVGYLLGGGIPDPEVYALDFAFTAVFAALTIGMWKGKVDLLPWIAAAIGSVIGHYTLPGTWSILAGAGAGVLVAALTWREDMDDDSLEAEFAVEGRDAYGAPEGIANSTSVKPATETGQ
;
A
#
# COMPACT_ATOMS: atom_id res chain seq x y z
N MET A 1 -58.74 11.36 41.48
CA MET A 1 -58.86 10.13 40.64
C MET A 1 -59.44 10.60 39.32
N SER A 2 -58.70 10.67 38.21
CA SER A 2 -58.10 9.53 37.51
C SER A 2 -56.87 9.95 36.68
N ARG A 3 -55.90 9.04 36.54
CA ARG A 3 -54.59 9.22 35.91
C ARG A 3 -54.66 9.28 34.37
N PRO A 4 -53.83 10.12 33.71
CA PRO A 4 -53.60 10.13 32.28
C PRO A 4 -52.41 9.20 31.88
N GLY A 5 -52.33 8.83 30.60
CA GLY A 5 -51.04 8.43 29.97
C GLY A 5 -50.83 6.94 29.71
N GLN A 6 -51.61 6.34 28.80
CA GLN A 6 -51.26 5.06 28.18
C GLN A 6 -51.59 5.06 26.68
N THR A 7 -50.84 5.84 25.89
CA THR A 7 -50.85 5.63 24.42
C THR A 7 -49.50 5.88 23.75
N GLU A 8 -48.51 6.47 24.41
CA GLU A 8 -47.25 6.84 23.75
C GLU A 8 -46.08 5.85 23.93
N SER A 9 -46.16 4.85 24.81
CA SER A 9 -44.99 4.01 25.12
C SER A 9 -44.77 2.81 24.18
N GLN A 10 -45.51 2.68 23.08
CA GLN A 10 -45.41 1.51 22.18
C GLN A 10 -44.73 1.80 20.84
N THR A 11 -44.47 3.06 20.49
CA THR A 11 -43.83 3.41 19.20
C THR A 11 -42.31 3.54 19.30
N GLU A 12 -41.74 3.71 20.50
CA GLU A 12 -40.28 3.92 20.66
C GLU A 12 -39.44 2.64 20.80
N ASN A 13 -40.06 1.46 20.91
CA ASN A 13 -39.32 0.20 21.10
C ASN A 13 -39.00 -0.57 19.80
N GLN A 14 -39.11 0.06 18.63
CA GLN A 14 -38.84 -0.60 17.34
C GLN A 14 -37.52 -0.20 16.66
N THR A 15 -36.71 0.69 17.26
CA THR A 15 -35.45 1.15 16.65
C THR A 15 -34.18 0.51 17.22
N GLN A 16 -34.28 -0.55 18.03
CA GLN A 16 -33.13 -1.12 18.75
C GLN A 16 -32.98 -2.65 18.67
N ASN A 17 -33.38 -3.25 17.54
CA ASN A 17 -33.04 -4.64 17.23
C ASN A 17 -32.55 -4.77 15.79
N GLN A 18 -31.49 -4.04 15.44
CA GLN A 18 -30.58 -4.59 14.43
C GLN A 18 -29.71 -5.63 15.16
N PRO A 19 -29.71 -6.91 14.74
CA PRO A 19 -28.72 -7.82 15.25
C PRO A 19 -27.36 -7.23 14.87
N HIS A 20 -26.53 -6.89 15.86
CA HIS A 20 -25.11 -6.73 15.62
C HIS A 20 -24.59 -8.10 15.16
N THR A 21 -24.73 -8.39 13.87
CA THR A 21 -24.09 -9.54 13.24
C THR A 21 -22.62 -9.37 13.56
N GLN A 22 -22.10 -10.18 14.48
CA GLN A 22 -20.68 -10.23 14.78
C GLN A 22 -20.00 -10.65 13.49
N THR A 23 -19.58 -9.66 12.69
CA THR A 23 -18.89 -9.94 11.43
C THR A 23 -17.61 -10.68 11.78
N GLY A 24 -17.44 -11.85 11.18
CA GLY A 24 -16.21 -12.61 11.33
C GLY A 24 -15.01 -11.73 10.94
N HIS A 25 -13.83 -12.03 11.49
CA HIS A 25 -12.61 -11.30 11.13
C HIS A 25 -12.40 -11.27 9.60
N PHE A 26 -12.76 -12.37 8.92
CA PHE A 26 -12.70 -12.55 7.48
C PHE A 26 -14.06 -13.01 6.96
N ASP A 27 -15.05 -12.12 7.02
CA ASP A 27 -16.37 -12.40 6.49
C ASP A 27 -16.36 -12.43 4.94
N ALA A 28 -17.15 -13.33 4.34
CA ALA A 28 -17.16 -13.51 2.90
C ALA A 28 -17.68 -12.26 2.17
N ASP A 29 -18.62 -11.51 2.75
CA ASP A 29 -19.12 -10.27 2.16
C ASP A 29 -18.04 -9.19 2.14
N THR A 30 -17.29 -9.04 3.25
CA THR A 30 -16.24 -8.01 3.33
C THR A 30 -15.06 -8.33 2.42
N ILE A 31 -14.68 -9.61 2.29
CA ILE A 31 -13.68 -10.06 1.31
C ILE A 31 -14.14 -9.75 -0.11
N ARG A 32 -15.39 -10.12 -0.46
CA ARG A 32 -15.94 -9.88 -1.79
C ARG A 32 -15.97 -8.38 -2.11
N ARG A 33 -16.39 -7.54 -1.17
CA ARG A 33 -16.37 -6.08 -1.31
C ARG A 33 -14.97 -5.54 -1.54
N GLY A 34 -13.97 -6.02 -0.79
CA GLY A 34 -12.58 -5.63 -0.95
C GLY A 34 -12.02 -5.97 -2.33
N ALA A 35 -12.30 -7.18 -2.81
CA ALA A 35 -11.91 -7.61 -4.15
C ALA A 35 -12.56 -6.75 -5.25
N LEU A 36 -13.87 -6.47 -5.14
CA LEU A 36 -14.60 -5.66 -6.11
C LEU A 36 -14.14 -4.19 -6.12
N ALA A 37 -13.77 -3.64 -4.96
CA ALA A 37 -13.24 -2.28 -4.86
C ALA A 37 -11.88 -2.12 -5.57
N CYS A 38 -11.10 -3.20 -5.66
CA CYS A 38 -9.81 -3.20 -6.37
C CYS A 38 -9.95 -3.47 -7.88
N LEU A 39 -11.15 -3.76 -8.39
CA LEU A 39 -11.37 -4.09 -9.80
C LEU A 39 -10.85 -3.02 -10.78
N PRO A 40 -10.96 -1.70 -10.52
CA PRO A 40 -10.42 -0.67 -11.41
C PRO A 40 -8.89 -0.73 -11.57
N LEU A 41 -8.18 -1.36 -10.63
CA LEU A 41 -6.72 -1.52 -10.66
C LEU A 41 -6.27 -2.67 -11.56
N LEU A 42 -7.19 -3.54 -12.01
CA LEU A 42 -6.86 -4.71 -12.81
C LEU A 42 -5.96 -4.41 -14.03
N PRO A 43 -6.27 -3.40 -14.88
CA PRO A 43 -5.47 -3.17 -16.08
C PRO A 43 -4.02 -2.79 -15.76
N SER A 44 -3.80 -1.94 -14.76
CA SER A 44 -2.46 -1.54 -14.36
C SER A 44 -1.71 -2.71 -13.73
N THR A 45 -2.33 -3.45 -12.80
CA THR A 45 -1.71 -4.59 -12.14
C THR A 45 -1.31 -5.69 -13.13
N ILE A 46 -2.13 -5.99 -14.15
CA ILE A 46 -1.77 -6.97 -15.19
C ILE A 46 -0.57 -6.48 -16.00
N ILE A 47 -0.58 -5.22 -16.45
CA ILE A 47 0.50 -4.66 -17.28
C ILE A 47 1.81 -4.68 -16.50
N PHE A 48 1.82 -4.19 -15.25
CA PHE A 48 3.01 -4.19 -14.41
C PHE A 48 3.50 -5.62 -14.10
N GLY A 49 2.60 -6.55 -13.77
CA GLY A 49 2.97 -7.95 -13.57
C GLY A 49 3.56 -8.58 -14.83
N ALA A 50 3.00 -8.29 -16.01
CA ALA A 50 3.54 -8.79 -17.27
C ALA A 50 4.98 -8.30 -17.53
N VAL A 51 5.28 -7.04 -17.20
CA VAL A 51 6.66 -6.53 -17.29
C VAL A 51 7.60 -7.31 -16.37
N LEU A 52 7.19 -7.60 -15.13
CA LEU A 52 8.01 -8.41 -14.22
C LEU A 52 8.19 -9.84 -14.74
N GLY A 53 7.15 -10.42 -15.36
CA GLY A 53 7.23 -11.73 -15.99
C GLY A 53 8.27 -11.79 -17.11
N VAL A 54 8.25 -10.79 -18.01
CA VAL A 54 9.25 -10.65 -19.07
C VAL A 54 10.66 -10.50 -18.47
N LEU A 55 10.80 -9.68 -17.42
CA LEU A 55 12.06 -9.48 -16.71
C LEU A 55 12.60 -10.79 -16.13
N ALA A 56 11.76 -11.56 -15.45
CA ALA A 56 12.15 -12.83 -14.84
C ALA A 56 12.60 -13.85 -15.89
N ALA A 57 11.90 -13.95 -17.03
CA ALA A 57 12.29 -14.83 -18.13
C ALA A 57 13.69 -14.50 -18.67
N GLN A 58 13.98 -13.20 -18.86
CA GLN A 58 15.29 -12.75 -19.36
C GLN A 58 16.42 -12.96 -18.35
N ARG A 59 16.12 -12.94 -17.05
CA ARG A 59 17.10 -13.23 -15.99
C ARG A 59 17.25 -14.71 -15.68
N GLY A 60 16.62 -15.58 -16.47
CA GLY A 60 16.74 -17.03 -16.36
C GLY A 60 16.04 -17.63 -15.16
N LEU A 61 15.15 -16.89 -14.48
CA LEU A 61 14.29 -17.48 -13.46
C LEU A 61 13.30 -18.42 -14.14
N SER A 62 12.95 -19.52 -13.49
CA SER A 62 11.82 -20.34 -13.87
C SER A 62 10.50 -19.65 -13.54
N LEU A 63 9.42 -20.01 -14.25
CA LEU A 63 8.08 -19.53 -13.93
C LEU A 63 7.68 -19.91 -12.48
N GLY A 64 8.10 -21.09 -12.02
CA GLY A 64 7.85 -21.53 -10.64
C GLY A 64 8.51 -20.64 -9.59
N GLU A 65 9.77 -20.25 -9.81
CA GLU A 65 10.48 -19.31 -8.92
C GLU A 65 9.82 -17.94 -8.90
N LEU A 66 9.41 -17.42 -10.06
CA LEU A 66 8.69 -16.15 -10.16
C LEU A 66 7.37 -16.18 -9.37
N LEU A 67 6.55 -17.21 -9.58
CA LEU A 67 5.25 -17.31 -8.90
C LEU A 67 5.42 -17.54 -7.40
N PHE A 68 6.41 -18.34 -7.00
CA PHE A 68 6.75 -18.52 -5.58
C PHE A 68 7.19 -17.20 -4.94
N MET A 69 8.04 -16.44 -5.63
CA MET A 69 8.49 -15.12 -5.19
C MET A 69 7.31 -14.14 -5.05
N SER A 70 6.35 -14.14 -5.98
CA SER A 70 5.16 -13.29 -5.86
C SER A 70 4.24 -13.65 -4.70
N LEU A 71 4.19 -14.93 -4.32
CA LEU A 71 3.42 -15.39 -3.17
C LEU A 71 4.14 -15.10 -1.84
N ALA A 72 5.46 -15.29 -1.82
CA ALA A 72 6.30 -15.13 -0.63
C ALA A 72 6.59 -13.66 -0.30
N VAL A 73 6.77 -12.84 -1.33
CA VAL A 73 7.11 -11.41 -1.21
C VAL A 73 5.98 -10.61 -1.83
N PHE A 74 4.97 -10.25 -1.04
CA PHE A 74 3.82 -9.47 -1.49
C PHE A 74 4.15 -7.97 -1.63
N ALA A 75 5.20 -7.65 -2.40
CA ALA A 75 5.67 -6.30 -2.66
C ALA A 75 6.27 -6.20 -4.07
N GLY A 76 5.51 -5.65 -5.04
CA GLY A 76 5.91 -5.61 -6.44
C GLY A 76 7.22 -4.84 -6.70
N SER A 77 7.43 -3.71 -6.03
CA SER A 77 8.67 -2.91 -6.15
C SER A 77 9.92 -3.66 -5.69
N ALA A 78 9.81 -4.41 -4.58
CA ALA A 78 10.87 -5.29 -4.10
C ALA A 78 11.12 -6.45 -5.07
N GLN A 79 10.06 -6.97 -5.71
CA GLN A 79 10.19 -7.99 -6.73
C GLN A 79 10.99 -7.49 -7.95
N PHE A 80 10.62 -6.32 -8.49
CA PHE A 80 11.34 -5.70 -9.61
C PHE A 80 12.83 -5.52 -9.33
N VAL A 81 13.18 -4.94 -8.17
CA VAL A 81 14.59 -4.72 -7.81
C VAL A 81 15.33 -6.04 -7.60
N SER A 82 14.69 -7.04 -7.00
CA SER A 82 15.31 -8.34 -6.78
C SER A 82 15.61 -9.06 -8.10
N VAL A 83 14.65 -9.07 -9.04
CA VAL A 83 14.87 -9.68 -10.35
C VAL A 83 15.86 -8.85 -11.19
N ASP A 84 15.81 -7.52 -11.13
CA ASP A 84 16.77 -6.66 -11.84
C ASP A 84 18.22 -6.81 -11.33
N LEU A 85 18.40 -7.24 -10.09
CA LEU A 85 19.72 -7.55 -9.53
C LEU A 85 20.10 -9.04 -9.66
N TRP A 86 19.19 -9.86 -10.21
CA TRP A 86 19.42 -11.29 -10.42
C TRP A 86 20.38 -11.51 -11.60
N ARG A 87 21.60 -11.94 -11.28
CA ARG A 87 22.74 -12.19 -12.20
C ARG A 87 23.49 -13.44 -11.75
N GLU A 88 24.42 -13.94 -12.55
CA GLU A 88 25.23 -15.14 -12.23
C GLU A 88 25.85 -15.12 -10.82
N THR A 89 26.42 -13.98 -10.42
CA THR A 89 26.84 -13.73 -9.04
C THR A 89 25.80 -12.85 -8.33
N ILE A 90 24.91 -13.48 -7.58
CA ILE A 90 23.81 -12.79 -6.88
C ILE A 90 24.38 -11.92 -5.75
N PRO A 91 24.22 -10.57 -5.81
CA PRO A 91 24.64 -9.69 -4.73
C PRO A 91 23.61 -9.70 -3.60
N SER A 92 23.53 -10.80 -2.85
CA SER A 92 22.49 -11.06 -1.85
C SER A 92 22.34 -9.95 -0.81
N ALA A 93 23.46 -9.42 -0.30
CA ALA A 93 23.45 -8.30 0.64
C ALA A 93 22.80 -7.04 0.04
N THR A 94 23.10 -6.72 -1.23
CA THR A 94 22.51 -5.56 -1.91
C THR A 94 21.02 -5.75 -2.13
N ILE A 95 20.58 -6.93 -2.54
CA ILE A 95 19.15 -7.24 -2.71
C ILE A 95 18.41 -7.10 -1.38
N ILE A 96 18.94 -7.67 -0.30
CA ILE A 96 18.34 -7.58 1.03
C ILE A 96 18.23 -6.12 1.49
N ILE A 97 19.30 -5.33 1.35
CA ILE A 97 19.30 -3.92 1.78
C ILE A 97 18.36 -3.09 0.91
N ALA A 98 18.42 -3.22 -0.42
CA ALA A 98 17.59 -2.44 -1.33
C ALA A 98 16.10 -2.75 -1.13
N THR A 99 15.74 -4.02 -1.02
CA THR A 99 14.36 -4.44 -0.75
C THR A 99 13.88 -3.97 0.62
N ALA A 100 14.72 -4.04 1.67
CA ALA A 100 14.39 -3.53 2.99
C ALA A 100 14.12 -2.02 2.97
N VAL A 101 15.00 -1.24 2.33
CA VAL A 101 14.86 0.22 2.19
C VAL A 101 13.57 0.59 1.46
N ILE A 102 13.30 -0.04 0.31
CA ILE A 102 12.10 0.22 -0.49
C ILE A 102 10.82 -0.16 0.26
N ASN A 103 10.88 -1.19 1.12
CA ASN A 103 9.75 -1.66 1.91
C ASN A 103 9.60 -0.96 3.26
N MET A 104 10.46 -0.01 3.64
CA MET A 104 10.27 0.77 4.87
C MET A 104 8.91 1.48 4.92
N ARG A 105 8.30 1.77 3.75
CA ARG A 105 6.93 2.28 3.62
C ARG A 105 5.89 1.43 4.38
N TYR A 106 6.11 0.12 4.48
CA TYR A 106 5.21 -0.80 5.17
C TYR A 106 5.16 -0.57 6.69
N ILE A 107 6.16 0.12 7.26
CA ILE A 107 6.12 0.56 8.67
C ILE A 107 5.02 1.60 8.86
N LEU A 108 4.93 2.58 7.96
CA LEU A 108 3.90 3.63 7.99
C LEU A 108 2.53 3.08 7.64
N ILE A 109 2.44 2.23 6.61
CA ILE A 109 1.21 1.51 6.25
C ILE A 109 0.72 0.68 7.45
N GLY A 110 1.60 -0.09 8.08
CA GLY A 110 1.27 -0.88 9.27
C GLY A 110 0.78 -0.02 10.44
N ALA A 111 1.37 1.16 10.65
CA ALA A 111 0.92 2.11 11.67
C ALA A 111 -0.49 2.64 11.39
N SER A 112 -0.79 2.99 10.13
CA SER A 112 -2.14 3.45 9.72
C SER A 112 -3.21 2.36 9.87
N LEU A 113 -2.82 1.08 9.75
CA LEU A 113 -3.72 -0.07 9.88
C LEU A 113 -3.96 -0.53 11.32
N ARG A 114 -3.35 0.16 12.31
CA ARG A 114 -3.55 -0.14 13.74
C ARG A 114 -5.04 -0.24 14.14
N PRO A 115 -5.95 0.65 13.70
CA PRO A 115 -7.37 0.59 14.07
C PRO A 115 -8.08 -0.65 13.53
N VAL A 116 -7.68 -1.14 12.35
CA VAL A 116 -8.22 -2.35 11.70
C VAL A 116 -7.85 -3.62 12.48
N PHE A 117 -6.62 -3.66 12.99
CA PHE A 117 -6.04 -4.85 13.63
C PHE A 117 -6.01 -4.81 15.17
N ARG A 118 -6.39 -3.69 15.79
CA ARG A 118 -6.39 -3.55 17.26
C ARG A 118 -7.34 -4.56 17.89
N GLY A 119 -6.86 -5.29 18.91
CA GLY A 119 -7.66 -6.32 19.60
C GLY A 119 -7.90 -7.61 18.80
N ARG A 120 -7.37 -7.74 17.59
CA ARG A 120 -7.49 -8.96 16.77
C ARG A 120 -6.41 -10.01 17.11
N PRO A 121 -6.69 -11.31 16.93
CA PRO A 121 -5.70 -12.36 17.19
C PRO A 121 -4.52 -12.28 16.21
N LEU A 122 -3.37 -12.82 16.61
CA LEU A 122 -2.12 -12.70 15.85
C LEU A 122 -2.22 -13.25 14.42
N TRP A 123 -2.91 -14.38 14.23
CA TRP A 123 -3.06 -14.98 12.91
C TRP A 123 -3.82 -14.07 11.92
N VAL A 124 -4.79 -13.28 12.38
CA VAL A 124 -5.50 -12.28 11.55
C VAL A 124 -4.55 -11.15 11.18
N LYS A 125 -3.72 -10.70 12.12
CA LYS A 125 -2.73 -9.64 11.88
C LYS A 125 -1.70 -10.09 10.85
N VAL A 126 -1.13 -11.28 11.02
CA VAL A 126 -0.09 -11.83 10.11
C VAL A 126 -0.69 -12.06 8.73
N THR A 127 -1.84 -12.73 8.63
CA THR A 127 -2.47 -13.03 7.33
C THR A 127 -2.93 -11.76 6.63
N GLY A 128 -3.56 -10.84 7.38
CA GLY A 128 -4.01 -9.57 6.84
C GLY A 128 -2.85 -8.72 6.34
N MET A 129 -1.81 -8.52 7.16
CA MET A 129 -0.64 -7.72 6.81
C MET A 129 0.20 -8.31 5.68
N HIS A 130 0.29 -9.65 5.57
CA HIS A 130 0.98 -10.30 4.45
C HIS A 130 0.32 -9.99 3.10
N MET A 131 -1.00 -9.80 3.09
CA MET A 131 -1.79 -9.51 1.91
C MET A 131 -2.01 -8.01 1.69
N VAL A 132 -1.25 -7.15 2.38
CA VAL A 132 -1.27 -5.70 2.16
C VAL A 132 -0.24 -5.36 1.08
N ALA A 133 -0.70 -4.64 0.07
CA ALA A 133 0.10 -3.88 -0.89
C ALA A 133 -0.35 -2.41 -0.87
N ASP A 134 0.41 -1.54 -1.52
CA ASP A 134 0.13 -0.09 -1.54
C ASP A 134 -1.27 0.19 -2.11
N GLU A 135 -1.70 -0.59 -3.11
CA GLU A 135 -2.93 -0.35 -3.85
C GLU A 135 -4.19 -0.77 -3.07
N ASN A 136 -4.24 -1.98 -2.50
CA ASN A 136 -5.39 -2.38 -1.68
C ASN A 136 -5.41 -1.64 -0.33
N TRP A 137 -4.26 -1.23 0.19
CA TRP A 137 -4.20 -0.31 1.33
C TRP A 137 -4.86 1.03 1.00
N ALA A 138 -4.45 1.68 -0.10
CA ALA A 138 -5.01 2.97 -0.52
C ALA A 138 -6.53 2.89 -0.76
N VAL A 139 -6.99 1.84 -1.45
CA VAL A 139 -8.43 1.59 -1.65
C VAL A 139 -9.14 1.40 -0.32
N SER A 140 -8.52 0.71 0.65
CA SER A 140 -9.11 0.52 1.97
C SER A 140 -9.22 1.82 2.76
N MET A 141 -8.24 2.73 2.65
CA MET A 141 -8.25 4.03 3.34
C MET A 141 -9.40 4.95 2.91
N THR A 142 -9.94 4.77 1.70
CA THR A 142 -11.10 5.54 1.22
C THR A 142 -12.45 5.02 1.73
N GLN A 143 -12.46 3.89 2.45
CA GLN A 143 -13.69 3.28 2.97
C GLN A 143 -14.05 3.82 4.35
N LYS A 144 -15.31 4.23 4.51
CA LYS A 144 -15.85 4.72 5.79
C LYS A 144 -15.83 3.67 6.91
N ASP A 145 -15.96 2.40 6.55
CA ASP A 145 -16.00 1.27 7.49
C ASP A 145 -14.67 0.51 7.53
N LEU A 146 -13.58 1.23 7.87
CA LEU A 146 -12.20 0.70 7.93
C LEU A 146 -12.02 -0.51 8.89
N ALA A 147 -13.02 -0.84 9.71
CA ALA A 147 -12.91 -1.70 10.88
C ALA A 147 -12.79 -3.22 10.59
N ASN A 148 -12.92 -3.67 9.33
CA ASN A 148 -12.92 -5.10 8.99
C ASN A 148 -11.68 -5.52 8.17
N PRO A 149 -10.81 -6.40 8.70
CA PRO A 149 -9.61 -6.85 7.98
C PRO A 149 -9.91 -7.76 6.77
N GLY A 150 -11.13 -8.28 6.63
CA GLY A 150 -11.57 -9.01 5.44
C GLY A 150 -11.57 -8.18 4.16
N PHE A 151 -11.82 -6.87 4.25
CA PHE A 151 -11.76 -5.99 3.08
C PHE A 151 -10.34 -5.91 2.50
N LEU A 152 -9.34 -5.67 3.37
CA LEU A 152 -7.91 -5.69 2.98
C LEU A 152 -7.51 -7.03 2.39
N LEU A 153 -7.90 -8.13 3.05
CA LEU A 153 -7.59 -9.48 2.60
C LEU A 153 -8.18 -9.76 1.22
N GLY A 154 -9.43 -9.38 0.97
CA GLY A 154 -10.09 -9.56 -0.32
C GLY A 154 -9.41 -8.79 -1.45
N GLY A 155 -9.04 -7.53 -1.20
CA GLY A 155 -8.24 -6.74 -2.14
C GLY A 155 -6.88 -7.37 -2.41
N GLY A 156 -6.20 -7.86 -1.37
CA GLY A 156 -4.90 -8.51 -1.49
C GLY A 156 -4.95 -9.81 -2.30
N ILE A 157 -5.93 -10.68 -2.02
CA ILE A 157 -6.13 -11.91 -2.79
C ILE A 157 -6.40 -11.57 -4.27
N PHE A 158 -7.29 -10.61 -4.54
CA PHE A 158 -7.60 -10.17 -5.89
C PHE A 158 -6.35 -9.69 -6.62
N LEU A 159 -5.61 -8.74 -6.02
CA LEU A 159 -4.39 -8.20 -6.62
C LEU A 159 -3.32 -9.28 -6.80
N GLY A 160 -3.17 -10.21 -5.85
CA GLY A 160 -2.23 -11.31 -5.95
C GLY A 160 -2.52 -12.25 -7.13
N VAL A 161 -3.80 -12.58 -7.35
CA VAL A 161 -4.22 -13.40 -8.50
C VAL A 161 -3.99 -12.65 -9.82
N VAL A 162 -4.35 -11.38 -9.88
CA VAL A 162 -4.16 -10.53 -11.06
C VAL A 162 -2.67 -10.37 -11.38
N TRP A 163 -1.84 -10.13 -10.36
CA TRP A 163 -0.38 -10.03 -10.47
C TRP A 163 0.24 -11.33 -10.98
N ALA A 164 -0.11 -12.48 -10.39
CA ALA A 164 0.37 -13.79 -10.83
C ALA A 164 -0.05 -14.10 -12.28
N THR A 165 -1.24 -13.68 -12.69
CA THR A 165 -1.72 -13.80 -14.07
C THR A 165 -0.86 -12.95 -15.01
N GLY A 166 -0.64 -11.68 -14.67
CA GLY A 166 0.26 -10.78 -15.40
C GLY A 166 1.65 -11.38 -15.54
N ASN A 167 2.26 -11.80 -14.42
CA ASN A 167 3.56 -12.46 -14.38
C ASN A 167 3.64 -13.66 -15.31
N THR A 168 2.63 -14.52 -15.31
CA THR A 168 2.59 -15.71 -16.17
C THR A 168 2.52 -15.31 -17.64
N VAL A 169 1.62 -14.40 -18.00
CA VAL A 169 1.48 -13.91 -19.39
C VAL A 169 2.79 -13.28 -19.86
N GLY A 170 3.36 -12.39 -19.07
CA GLY A 170 4.63 -11.74 -19.37
C GLY A 170 5.79 -12.72 -19.51
N TYR A 171 5.89 -13.70 -18.62
CA TYR A 171 6.94 -14.71 -18.65
C TYR A 171 6.88 -15.56 -19.93
N LEU A 172 5.68 -16.01 -20.29
CA LEU A 172 5.47 -16.79 -21.51
C LEU A 172 5.78 -15.98 -22.78
N LEU A 173 5.43 -14.69 -22.78
CA LEU A 173 5.80 -13.77 -23.87
C LEU A 173 7.32 -13.57 -23.93
N GLY A 174 7.98 -13.39 -22.79
CA GLY A 174 9.43 -13.20 -22.71
C GLY A 174 10.24 -14.42 -23.16
N GLY A 175 9.81 -15.63 -22.80
CA GLY A 175 10.47 -16.88 -23.21
C GLY A 175 10.24 -17.28 -24.67
N GLY A 176 9.24 -16.70 -25.33
CA GLY A 176 8.89 -16.98 -26.74
C GLY A 176 9.59 -16.08 -27.76
N ILE A 177 10.40 -15.09 -27.33
CA ILE A 177 11.06 -14.11 -28.20
C ILE A 177 12.49 -14.59 -28.52
N PRO A 178 12.80 -15.03 -29.75
CA PRO A 178 14.17 -15.26 -30.18
C PRO A 178 14.89 -13.90 -30.31
N ASP A 179 16.08 -13.80 -29.72
CA ASP A 179 16.94 -12.60 -29.68
C ASP A 179 16.32 -11.37 -28.99
N PRO A 180 16.35 -11.32 -27.64
CA PRO A 180 15.79 -10.20 -26.86
C PRO A 180 16.38 -8.83 -27.21
N GLU A 181 17.66 -8.79 -27.58
CA GLU A 181 18.38 -7.56 -27.95
C GLU A 181 17.75 -6.86 -29.17
N VAL A 182 17.18 -7.63 -30.10
CA VAL A 182 16.55 -7.11 -31.33
C VAL A 182 15.27 -6.32 -31.04
N TYR A 183 14.59 -6.63 -29.93
CA TYR A 183 13.35 -5.99 -29.52
C TYR A 183 13.56 -4.88 -28.49
N ALA A 184 14.81 -4.44 -28.28
CA ALA A 184 15.19 -3.46 -27.26
C ALA A 184 14.73 -3.86 -25.85
N LEU A 185 14.61 -5.17 -25.58
CA LEU A 185 14.17 -5.67 -24.29
C LEU A 185 15.17 -5.35 -23.17
N ASP A 186 16.45 -5.19 -23.49
CA ASP A 186 17.46 -4.70 -22.55
C ASP A 186 17.17 -3.26 -22.08
N PHE A 187 16.57 -2.45 -22.94
CA PHE A 187 16.12 -1.10 -22.60
C PHE A 187 14.78 -1.11 -21.85
N ALA A 188 13.96 -2.16 -22.00
CA ALA A 188 12.65 -2.23 -21.35
C ALA A 188 12.75 -2.08 -19.82
N PHE A 189 13.77 -2.63 -19.19
CA PHE A 189 13.98 -2.46 -17.74
C PHE A 189 14.26 -1.02 -17.36
N THR A 190 15.18 -0.37 -18.10
CA THR A 190 15.49 1.05 -17.89
C THR A 190 14.25 1.91 -18.12
N ALA A 191 13.46 1.62 -19.16
CA ALA A 191 12.23 2.34 -19.46
C ALA A 191 11.17 2.17 -18.36
N VAL A 192 11.05 0.98 -17.78
CA VAL A 192 10.09 0.70 -16.69
C VAL A 192 10.49 1.44 -15.42
N PHE A 193 11.76 1.39 -15.01
CA PHE A 193 12.22 2.15 -13.85
C PHE A 193 12.11 3.66 -14.09
N ALA A 194 12.37 4.14 -15.31
CA ALA A 194 12.15 5.54 -15.66
C ALA A 194 10.66 5.92 -15.58
N ALA A 195 9.76 5.10 -16.13
CA ALA A 195 8.32 5.31 -16.07
C ALA A 195 7.79 5.28 -14.63
N LEU A 196 8.26 4.34 -13.80
CA LEU A 196 7.96 4.28 -12.36
C LEU A 196 8.44 5.53 -11.65
N THR A 197 9.67 5.96 -11.91
CA THR A 197 10.23 7.18 -11.33
C THR A 197 9.36 8.38 -11.69
N ILE A 198 9.07 8.60 -12.98
CA ILE A 198 8.21 9.69 -13.45
C ILE A 198 6.82 9.63 -12.82
N GLY A 199 6.22 8.43 -12.69
CA GLY A 199 4.92 8.25 -12.05
C GLY A 199 4.90 8.60 -10.56
N MET A 200 6.06 8.56 -9.89
CA MET A 200 6.23 8.95 -8.48
C MET A 200 6.50 10.45 -8.30
N TRP A 201 6.57 11.24 -9.37
CA TRP A 201 6.83 12.69 -9.30
C TRP A 201 5.67 13.44 -8.62
N LYS A 202 5.93 14.04 -7.45
CA LYS A 202 4.96 14.90 -6.72
C LYS A 202 5.13 16.40 -6.92
N GLY A 203 6.17 16.84 -7.60
CA GLY A 203 6.32 18.23 -8.02
C GLY A 203 7.75 18.73 -7.87
N LYS A 204 7.90 20.04 -7.63
CA LYS A 204 9.22 20.65 -7.40
C LYS A 204 9.89 20.14 -6.12
N VAL A 205 9.10 19.60 -5.19
CA VAL A 205 9.52 19.00 -3.92
C VAL A 205 10.51 17.85 -4.14
N ASP A 206 10.24 16.99 -5.13
CA ASP A 206 11.04 15.80 -5.39
C ASP A 206 12.32 16.08 -6.20
N LEU A 207 12.41 17.25 -6.84
CA LEU A 207 13.49 17.57 -7.76
C LEU A 207 14.87 17.54 -7.08
N LEU A 208 14.98 18.11 -5.88
CA LEU A 208 16.22 18.14 -5.12
C LEU A 208 16.67 16.74 -4.67
N PRO A 209 15.81 15.93 -4.02
CA PRO A 209 16.11 14.53 -3.71
C PRO A 209 16.49 13.69 -4.95
N TRP A 210 15.79 13.87 -6.07
CA TRP A 210 16.05 13.10 -7.29
C TRP A 210 17.41 13.44 -7.92
N ILE A 211 17.75 14.72 -8.01
CA ILE A 211 19.06 15.16 -8.50
C ILE A 211 20.16 14.62 -7.58
N ALA A 212 19.97 14.70 -6.26
CA ALA A 212 20.91 14.16 -5.30
C ALA A 212 21.09 12.64 -5.46
N ALA A 213 20.00 11.90 -5.66
CA ALA A 213 20.05 10.47 -5.90
C ALA A 213 20.76 10.13 -7.22
N ALA A 214 20.50 10.88 -8.30
CA ALA A 214 21.17 10.70 -9.58
C ALA A 214 22.68 10.96 -9.47
N ILE A 215 23.07 12.09 -8.86
CA ILE A 215 24.49 12.44 -8.64
C ILE A 215 25.16 11.39 -7.74
N GLY A 216 24.53 11.02 -6.62
CA GLY A 216 25.04 10.01 -5.70
C GLY A 216 25.24 8.66 -6.37
N SER A 217 24.31 8.27 -7.25
CA SER A 217 24.41 7.03 -8.03
C SER A 217 25.55 7.08 -9.04
N VAL A 218 25.70 8.20 -9.78
CA VAL A 218 26.79 8.38 -10.75
C VAL A 218 28.15 8.39 -10.06
N ILE A 219 28.30 9.13 -8.97
CA ILE A 219 29.54 9.14 -8.18
C ILE A 219 29.82 7.73 -7.65
N GLY A 220 28.80 7.08 -7.10
CA GLY A 220 28.88 5.70 -6.62
C GLY A 220 29.34 4.73 -7.70
N HIS A 221 28.88 4.90 -8.96
CA HIS A 221 29.29 4.05 -10.08
C HIS A 221 30.80 4.16 -10.38
N TYR A 222 31.37 5.36 -10.28
CA TYR A 222 32.81 5.57 -10.51
C TYR A 222 33.69 5.28 -9.30
N THR A 223 33.15 5.30 -8.09
CA THR A 223 33.93 5.21 -6.84
C THR A 223 33.79 3.89 -6.10
N LEU A 224 32.66 3.19 -6.29
CA LEU A 224 32.34 1.96 -5.57
C LEU A 224 32.25 0.78 -6.54
N PRO A 225 32.85 -0.38 -6.22
CA PRO A 225 32.76 -1.56 -7.06
C PRO A 225 31.34 -2.14 -7.03
N GLY A 226 30.79 -2.46 -8.21
CA GLY A 226 29.54 -3.19 -8.35
C GLY A 226 28.28 -2.36 -8.05
N THR A 227 27.28 -3.00 -7.45
CA THR A 227 25.91 -2.47 -7.31
C THR A 227 25.75 -1.47 -6.14
N TRP A 228 26.83 -1.08 -5.47
CA TRP A 228 26.80 -0.12 -4.35
C TRP A 228 26.43 1.31 -4.79
N SER A 229 26.53 1.60 -6.09
CA SER A 229 26.02 2.84 -6.69
C SER A 229 24.55 3.10 -6.38
N ILE A 230 23.72 2.05 -6.36
CA ILE A 230 22.29 2.15 -6.05
C ILE A 230 22.08 2.65 -4.61
N LEU A 231 22.85 2.12 -3.65
CA LEU A 231 22.77 2.53 -2.25
C LEU A 231 23.32 3.95 -2.04
N ALA A 232 24.39 4.31 -2.76
CA ALA A 232 24.93 5.67 -2.73
C ALA A 232 23.91 6.70 -3.24
N GLY A 233 23.22 6.39 -4.35
CA GLY A 233 22.12 7.21 -4.87
C GLY A 233 20.93 7.29 -3.90
N ALA A 234 20.43 6.14 -3.44
CA ALA A 234 19.32 6.10 -2.49
C ALA A 234 19.64 6.89 -1.21
N GLY A 235 20.84 6.70 -0.65
CA GLY A 235 21.31 7.41 0.54
C GLY A 235 21.42 8.92 0.33
N ALA A 236 21.99 9.36 -0.80
CA ALA A 236 22.08 10.78 -1.13
C ALA A 236 20.70 11.42 -1.29
N GLY A 237 19.77 10.74 -1.96
CA GLY A 237 18.39 11.20 -2.13
C GLY A 237 17.65 11.34 -0.81
N VAL A 238 17.72 10.30 0.05
CA VAL A 238 17.11 10.31 1.39
C VAL A 238 17.69 11.41 2.27
N LEU A 239 19.02 11.59 2.25
CA LEU A 239 19.69 12.63 3.03
C LEU A 239 19.21 14.02 2.61
N VAL A 240 19.18 14.29 1.31
CA VAL A 240 18.71 15.59 0.81
C VAL A 240 17.24 15.77 1.12
N ALA A 241 16.39 14.76 0.92
CA ALA A 241 14.98 14.82 1.29
C ALA A 241 14.78 15.17 2.77
N ALA A 242 15.56 14.56 3.67
CA ALA A 242 15.51 14.83 5.10
C ALA A 242 15.97 16.26 5.45
N LEU A 243 17.00 16.77 4.77
CA LEU A 243 17.53 18.12 4.99
C LEU A 243 16.64 19.22 4.39
N THR A 244 15.93 18.92 3.30
CA THR A 244 15.02 19.84 2.63
C THR A 244 13.58 19.68 3.08
N TRP A 245 13.30 18.78 4.02
CA TRP A 245 11.96 18.58 4.57
C TRP A 245 11.49 19.86 5.26
N ARG A 246 10.24 20.24 4.99
CA ARG A 246 9.56 21.39 5.57
C ARG A 246 8.11 21.00 5.84
N GLU A 247 7.56 21.53 6.93
CA GLU A 247 6.19 21.25 7.39
C GLU A 247 5.12 21.68 6.36
N ASP A 248 5.42 22.63 5.46
CA ASP A 248 4.52 23.06 4.37
C ASP A 248 4.47 22.09 3.18
N MET A 249 5.24 21.00 3.23
CA MET A 249 5.28 19.95 2.20
C MET A 249 4.45 18.73 2.58
N ASP A 250 3.88 18.73 3.79
CA ASP A 250 2.96 17.69 4.22
C ASP A 250 1.65 17.85 3.43
N ASP A 251 1.16 16.72 2.90
CA ASP A 251 -0.10 16.68 2.15
C ASP A 251 -1.27 16.69 3.15
N ASP A 252 -1.67 17.89 3.53
CA ASP A 252 -2.80 18.19 4.41
C ASP A 252 -4.16 17.85 3.77
N SER A 253 -4.20 17.48 2.48
CA SER A 253 -5.42 16.97 1.85
C SER A 253 -5.90 15.65 2.46
N LEU A 254 -4.99 14.82 2.96
CA LEU A 254 -5.35 13.60 3.69
C LEU A 254 -6.01 13.97 5.02
N GLU A 255 -5.44 14.91 5.77
CA GLU A 255 -6.07 15.38 7.02
C GLU A 255 -7.44 16.02 6.77
N ALA A 256 -7.61 16.76 5.67
CA ALA A 256 -8.89 17.36 5.28
C ALA A 256 -9.93 16.32 4.83
N GLU A 257 -9.51 15.22 4.19
CA GLU A 257 -10.39 14.09 3.83
C GLU A 257 -10.78 13.25 5.06
N PHE A 258 -9.88 13.12 6.04
CA PHE A 258 -10.17 12.47 7.33
C PHE A 258 -10.93 13.38 8.30
N ALA A 259 -10.90 14.70 8.11
CA ALA A 259 -11.66 15.70 8.87
C ALA A 259 -13.08 15.88 8.30
N VAL A 260 -13.86 14.80 8.23
CA VAL A 260 -15.30 14.92 8.02
C VAL A 260 -15.94 15.44 9.30
N GLU A 261 -16.23 16.74 9.29
CA GLU A 261 -17.32 17.44 9.98
C GLU A 261 -17.76 16.86 11.35
N GLY A 262 -17.05 17.25 12.41
CA GLY A 262 -17.65 17.47 13.73
C GLY A 262 -18.04 16.27 14.61
N ARG A 263 -17.85 15.01 14.22
CA ARG A 263 -17.98 13.85 15.13
C ARG A 263 -17.03 12.72 14.76
N ASP A 264 -16.22 12.30 15.73
CA ASP A 264 -15.54 11.01 15.84
C ASP A 264 -14.85 10.49 14.56
N ALA A 265 -13.81 11.21 14.12
CA ALA A 265 -12.78 10.60 13.28
C ALA A 265 -12.20 9.40 14.04
N TYR A 266 -12.34 8.22 13.45
CA TYR A 266 -12.17 6.91 14.06
C TYR A 266 -13.27 6.51 15.05
N GLY A 267 -14.10 5.55 14.62
CA GLY A 267 -15.04 4.80 15.44
C GLY A 267 -14.40 4.12 16.65
N ALA A 268 -14.07 4.94 17.65
CA ALA A 268 -13.87 4.50 19.02
C ALA A 268 -15.16 3.80 19.45
N PRO A 269 -15.08 2.67 20.17
CA PRO A 269 -16.26 2.11 20.81
C PRO A 269 -16.89 3.23 21.65
N GLU A 270 -18.19 3.48 21.46
CA GLU A 270 -18.94 4.42 22.30
C GLU A 270 -18.65 4.09 23.77
N GLY A 271 -18.11 5.05 24.52
CA GLY A 271 -18.00 4.93 25.98
C GLY A 271 -16.72 5.40 26.67
N ILE A 272 -15.74 6.04 26.02
CA ILE A 272 -14.55 6.55 26.72
C ILE A 272 -14.24 8.03 26.42
N ALA A 273 -15.27 8.87 26.46
CA ALA A 273 -15.08 10.32 26.55
C ALA A 273 -16.07 10.91 27.57
N ASN A 274 -15.92 10.52 28.84
CA ASN A 274 -16.40 11.34 29.93
C ASN A 274 -15.30 12.36 30.24
N SER A 275 -15.32 13.50 29.56
CA SER A 275 -14.67 14.71 30.04
C SER A 275 -15.75 15.78 30.22
N THR A 276 -16.24 15.84 31.44
CA THR A 276 -16.77 17.04 32.08
C THR A 276 -15.99 18.29 31.67
N SER A 277 -16.73 19.40 31.56
CA SER A 277 -16.32 20.81 31.56
C SER A 277 -16.06 21.49 30.21
N VAL A 278 -17.14 21.99 29.59
CA VAL A 278 -17.15 23.35 29.03
C VAL A 278 -18.42 24.04 29.54
N LYS A 279 -18.24 25.09 30.35
CA LYS A 279 -19.29 25.98 30.88
C LYS A 279 -19.85 26.87 29.73
N PRO A 280 -21.08 27.39 29.85
CA PRO A 280 -21.74 28.11 28.76
C PRO A 280 -21.19 29.54 28.63
N ALA A 281 -20.96 29.98 27.39
CA ALA A 281 -20.80 31.40 27.09
C ALA A 281 -22.18 32.06 27.16
N THR A 282 -22.26 33.07 28.02
CA THR A 282 -23.40 33.92 28.33
C THR A 282 -23.96 34.65 27.11
N GLU A 283 -25.28 34.64 27.01
CA GLU A 283 -26.07 35.64 26.29
C GLU A 283 -25.79 37.04 26.84
N THR A 284 -25.45 37.99 25.97
CA THR A 284 -25.85 39.40 26.13
C THR A 284 -25.98 40.02 24.75
N GLY A 285 -27.23 40.13 24.30
CA GLY A 285 -27.66 41.21 23.42
C GLY A 285 -28.49 42.18 24.26
N GLN A 286 -27.93 43.35 24.53
CA GLN A 286 -28.56 44.68 24.65
C GLN A 286 -27.51 45.69 25.13
#